data_AF-A0A5F5PF51-F1
#
_entry.id   AF-A0A5F5PF51-F1
#
_cell.length_a   1.000
_cell.length_b   1.000
_cell.length_c   1.000
_cell.angle_alpha   90.00
_cell.angle_beta   90.00
_cell.angle_gamma   90.00
#
_symmetry.space_group_name_H-M   'P 1'
#
loop_
_entity.id
_entity.type
_entity.pdbx_description
1 polymer ?
#
loop_
_entity_poly.entity_id
_entity_poly.type
_entity_poly.pdbx_seq_one_letter_code
_entity_poly.pdbx_strand_id
1 'polypeptide(L)'
;MEVKDANSALLSNYETLKYISKTPCRHQSPEIVREFLTAMKSHKLTKAEKLQLLNHRPMTAVEIQLMVEESEERLTEEQIEALLHTVTSILPAGPEAEQKKNTNDDMTMDEENPA
;
A
#
# COMPACT_ATOMS: atom_id res chain seq x y z
N MET A 1 -29.81 4.29 32.26
CA MET A 1 -28.72 3.96 31.33
C MET A 1 -28.16 5.30 30.89
N GLU A 2 -27.06 5.71 31.50
CA GLU A 2 -26.57 7.10 31.48
C GLU A 2 -25.94 7.47 30.14
N VAL A 3 -26.05 8.75 29.77
CA VAL A 3 -25.49 9.41 28.59
C VAL A 3 -23.95 9.48 28.67
N LYS A 4 -23.27 8.34 28.74
CA LYS A 4 -21.79 8.24 28.74
C LYS A 4 -21.21 8.15 27.32
N ASP A 5 -22.05 7.98 26.31
CA ASP A 5 -21.58 7.41 25.03
C ASP A 5 -21.33 8.42 23.89
N ALA A 6 -21.91 9.62 23.91
CA ALA A 6 -21.78 10.54 22.76
C ALA A 6 -20.37 11.13 22.62
N ASN A 7 -19.79 11.64 23.71
CA ASN A 7 -18.45 12.21 23.70
C ASN A 7 -17.35 11.13 23.55
N SER A 8 -17.59 9.94 24.11
CA SER A 8 -16.68 8.80 23.94
C SER A 8 -16.69 8.28 22.50
N ALA A 9 -17.87 8.15 21.87
CA ALA A 9 -17.99 7.78 20.47
C ALA A 9 -17.37 8.84 19.54
N LEU A 10 -17.56 10.13 19.83
CA LEU A 10 -16.91 11.23 19.10
C LEU A 10 -15.39 11.12 19.15
N LEU A 11 -14.81 10.87 20.33
CA LEU A 11 -13.37 10.71 20.49
C LEU A 11 -12.83 9.47 19.78
N SER A 12 -13.52 8.32 19.89
CA SER A 12 -13.16 7.09 19.20
C SER A 12 -13.20 7.26 17.67
N ASN A 13 -14.24 7.91 17.15
CA ASN A 13 -14.36 8.20 15.73
C ASN A 13 -13.28 9.17 15.26
N TYR A 14 -12.98 10.20 16.06
CA TYR A 14 -11.92 11.15 15.75
C TYR A 14 -10.55 10.48 15.68
N GLU A 15 -10.15 9.70 16.69
CA GLU A 15 -8.86 9.01 16.69
C GLU A 15 -8.78 7.96 15.57
N THR A 16 -9.88 7.26 15.28
CA THR A 16 -9.95 6.32 14.15
C THR A 16 -9.78 7.04 12.81
N LEU A 17 -10.51 8.11 12.57
CA LEU A 17 -10.41 8.90 11.34
C LEU A 17 -9.03 9.53 11.21
N LYS A 18 -8.45 10.02 12.30
CA LYS A 18 -7.11 10.58 12.37
C LYS A 18 -6.04 9.55 12.06
N TYR A 19 -6.20 8.30 12.51
CA TYR A 19 -5.31 7.20 12.13
C TYR A 19 -5.45 6.87 10.64
N ILE A 20 -6.66 6.61 10.15
CA ILE A 20 -6.93 6.26 8.75
C ILE A 20 -6.44 7.38 7.81
N SER A 21 -6.59 8.65 8.18
CA SER A 21 -6.13 9.79 7.38
C SER A 21 -4.62 9.86 7.18
N LYS A 22 -3.84 9.17 8.04
CA LYS A 22 -2.38 9.03 7.91
C LYS A 22 -1.98 7.81 7.06
N THR A 23 -2.94 6.94 6.73
CA THR A 23 -2.68 5.75 5.91
C THR A 23 -2.88 6.06 4.42
N PRO A 24 -2.28 5.26 3.51
CA PRO A 24 -2.47 5.42 2.07
C PRO A 24 -3.94 5.23 1.62
N CYS A 25 -4.81 4.69 2.46
CA CYS A 25 -6.25 4.55 2.20
C CYS A 25 -6.97 5.87 1.96
N ARG A 26 -6.43 7.00 2.45
CA ARG A 26 -7.06 8.33 2.34
C ARG A 26 -7.38 8.74 0.89
N HIS A 27 -6.57 8.30 -0.07
CA HIS A 27 -6.68 8.71 -1.46
C HIS A 27 -7.50 7.72 -2.31
N GLN A 28 -7.98 6.63 -1.72
CA GLN A 28 -8.73 5.60 -2.44
C GLN A 28 -10.19 6.01 -2.61
N SER A 29 -10.79 5.60 -3.73
CA SER A 29 -12.22 5.72 -3.98
C SER A 29 -12.88 4.33 -4.06
N PRO A 30 -14.21 4.23 -3.90
CA PRO A 30 -14.91 2.96 -4.05
C PRO A 30 -14.68 2.27 -5.41
N GLU A 31 -14.43 3.04 -6.47
CA GLU A 31 -14.12 2.56 -7.82
C GLU A 31 -12.76 1.88 -7.85
N ILE A 32 -11.73 2.54 -7.32
CA ILE A 32 -10.36 2.01 -7.21
C ILE A 32 -10.34 0.71 -6.40
N VAL A 33 -11.08 0.64 -5.30
CA VAL A 33 -11.16 -0.58 -4.47
C VAL A 33 -11.78 -1.75 -5.27
N ARG A 34 -12.83 -1.49 -6.05
CA ARG A 34 -13.44 -2.54 -6.89
C ARG A 34 -12.50 -3.01 -8.00
N GLU A 35 -11.79 -2.08 -8.62
CA GLU A 35 -10.79 -2.38 -9.65
C GLU A 35 -9.67 -3.23 -9.07
N PHE A 36 -9.10 -2.81 -7.93
CA PHE A 36 -8.08 -3.56 -7.21
C PHE A 36 -8.55 -4.99 -6.88
N LEU A 37 -9.72 -5.13 -6.26
CA LEU A 37 -10.26 -6.44 -5.91
C LEU A 37 -10.54 -7.32 -7.14
N THR A 38 -10.80 -6.72 -8.30
CA THR A 38 -10.99 -7.45 -9.57
C THR A 38 -9.67 -7.91 -10.15
N ALA A 39 -8.65 -7.05 -10.19
CA ALA A 39 -7.30 -7.41 -10.61
C ALA A 39 -6.68 -8.48 -9.71
N MET A 40 -6.95 -8.42 -8.39
CA MET A 40 -6.49 -9.40 -7.41
C MET A 40 -7.20 -10.76 -7.46
N LYS A 41 -8.16 -10.99 -8.39
CA LYS A 41 -8.82 -12.30 -8.53
C LYS A 41 -7.93 -13.34 -9.20
N SER A 42 -7.05 -12.92 -10.10
CA SER A 42 -6.10 -13.81 -10.78
C SER A 42 -5.04 -14.33 -9.82
N HIS A 43 -4.68 -13.53 -8.81
CA HIS A 43 -3.76 -13.90 -7.75
C HIS A 43 -4.51 -14.76 -6.70
N LYS A 44 -3.96 -15.94 -6.37
CA LYS A 44 -4.50 -16.88 -5.36
C LYS A 44 -4.26 -16.37 -3.93
N LEU A 45 -4.76 -15.18 -3.64
CA LEU A 45 -4.64 -14.52 -2.34
C LEU A 45 -5.91 -14.70 -1.51
N THR A 46 -5.74 -14.87 -0.20
CA THR A 46 -6.83 -14.92 0.78
C THR A 46 -7.48 -13.54 0.95
N LYS A 47 -8.65 -13.49 1.59
CA LYS A 47 -9.33 -12.22 1.87
C LYS A 47 -8.52 -11.33 2.80
N ALA A 48 -7.80 -11.93 3.76
CA ALA A 48 -6.97 -11.20 4.71
C ALA A 48 -5.74 -10.58 4.02
N GLU A 49 -5.06 -11.34 3.16
CA GLU A 49 -3.93 -10.87 2.35
C GLU A 49 -4.35 -9.69 1.45
N LYS A 50 -5.47 -9.82 0.74
CA LYS A 50 -6.03 -8.73 -0.10
C LYS A 50 -6.32 -7.47 0.71
N LEU A 51 -6.86 -7.62 1.92
CA LEU A 51 -7.16 -6.50 2.81
C LEU A 51 -5.87 -5.83 3.31
N GLN A 52 -4.85 -6.61 3.67
CA GLN A 52 -3.56 -6.06 4.08
C GLN A 52 -2.91 -5.27 2.94
N LEU A 53 -2.87 -5.82 1.73
CA LEU A 53 -2.31 -5.16 0.54
C LEU A 53 -3.03 -3.84 0.26
N LEU A 54 -4.37 -3.83 0.37
CA LEU A 54 -5.18 -2.62 0.19
C LEU A 54 -4.89 -1.55 1.25
N ASN A 55 -4.69 -1.97 2.51
CA ASN A 55 -4.50 -1.05 3.64
C ASN A 55 -3.11 -0.42 3.67
N HIS A 56 -2.07 -1.22 3.34
CA HIS A 56 -0.68 -0.81 3.47
C HIS A 56 -0.03 -0.36 2.17
N ARG A 57 -0.58 -0.73 0.99
CA ARG A 57 -0.04 -0.42 -0.34
C ARG A 57 1.47 -0.70 -0.42
N PRO A 58 1.88 -1.98 -0.54
CA PRO A 58 3.29 -2.31 -0.56
C PRO A 58 4.01 -1.69 -1.75
N MET A 59 5.23 -1.24 -1.52
CA MET A 59 6.10 -0.61 -2.52
C MET A 59 7.28 -1.49 -2.91
N THR A 60 7.51 -2.59 -2.19
CA THR A 60 8.62 -3.51 -2.41
C THR A 60 8.14 -4.96 -2.37
N ALA A 61 8.87 -5.85 -3.04
CA ALA A 61 8.59 -7.29 -3.03
C ALA A 61 8.71 -7.88 -1.61
N VAL A 62 9.67 -7.37 -0.82
CA VAL A 62 9.88 -7.78 0.57
C VAL A 62 8.64 -7.52 1.44
N GLU A 63 7.99 -6.37 1.24
CA GLU A 63 6.73 -6.08 1.97
C GLU A 63 5.63 -7.08 1.62
N ILE A 64 5.51 -7.50 0.35
CA ILE A 64 4.54 -8.52 -0.07
C ILE A 64 4.83 -9.86 0.61
N GLN A 65 6.10 -10.27 0.69
CA GLN A 65 6.51 -11.51 1.35
C GLN A 65 6.19 -11.50 2.86
N LEU A 66 6.22 -10.33 3.50
CA LEU A 66 5.82 -10.19 4.91
C LEU A 66 4.30 -10.22 5.12
N MET A 67 3.52 -9.90 4.09
CA MET A 67 2.04 -9.82 4.15
C MET A 67 1.35 -11.10 3.68
N VAL A 68 2.01 -11.87 2.80
CA VAL A 68 1.49 -13.13 2.27
C VAL A 68 2.23 -14.30 2.92
N GLU A 69 1.49 -15.12 3.66
CA GLU A 69 2.05 -16.32 4.29
C GLU A 69 2.54 -17.32 3.23
N GLU A 70 3.73 -17.89 3.45
CA GLU A 70 4.35 -18.89 2.56
C GLU A 70 4.45 -18.38 1.10
N SER A 71 4.73 -17.08 0.92
CA SER A 71 4.74 -16.44 -0.40
C SER A 71 5.70 -17.11 -1.38
N GLU A 72 6.85 -17.60 -0.90
CA GLU A 72 7.89 -18.27 -1.71
C GLU A 72 7.43 -19.64 -2.25
N GLU A 73 6.50 -20.31 -1.56
CA GLU A 73 5.95 -21.60 -2.00
C GLU A 73 4.69 -21.42 -2.85
N ARG A 74 3.92 -20.33 -2.61
CA ARG A 74 2.63 -20.08 -3.25
C ARG A 74 2.69 -19.24 -4.51
N LEU A 75 3.70 -18.38 -4.65
CA LEU A 75 3.83 -17.41 -5.74
C LEU A 75 5.24 -17.45 -6.32
N THR A 76 5.33 -17.35 -7.65
CA THR A 76 6.64 -17.17 -8.30
C THR A 76 7.12 -15.73 -8.18
N GLU A 77 8.41 -15.50 -8.38
CA GLU A 77 9.00 -14.16 -8.34
C GLU A 77 8.33 -13.22 -9.36
N GLU A 78 8.01 -13.72 -10.55
CA GLU A 78 7.30 -12.94 -11.59
C GLU A 78 5.87 -12.61 -11.16
N GLN A 79 5.21 -13.48 -10.40
CA GLN A 79 3.88 -13.21 -9.86
C GLN A 79 3.91 -12.16 -8.75
N ILE A 80 4.97 -12.14 -7.94
CA ILE A 80 5.21 -11.13 -6.90
C ILE A 80 5.47 -9.77 -7.56
N GLU A 81 6.30 -9.73 -8.61
CA GLU A 81 6.54 -8.50 -9.38
C GLU A 81 5.28 -8.00 -10.08
N ALA A 82 4.51 -8.89 -10.72
CA ALA A 82 3.24 -8.53 -11.35
C ALA A 82 2.22 -8.01 -10.32
N LEU A 83 2.18 -8.61 -9.13
CA LEU A 83 1.35 -8.17 -8.02
C LEU A 83 1.77 -6.77 -7.55
N LEU A 84 3.07 -6.53 -7.38
CA LEU A 84 3.62 -5.23 -6.99
C LEU A 84 3.30 -4.14 -8.03
N HIS A 85 3.45 -4.45 -9.31
CA HIS A 85 3.09 -3.55 -10.39
C HIS A 85 1.59 -3.24 -10.39
N THR A 86 0.75 -4.25 -10.17
CA THR A 86 -0.72 -4.07 -10.08
C THR A 86 -1.12 -3.19 -8.90
N VAL A 87 -0.53 -3.41 -7.72
CA VAL A 87 -0.75 -2.59 -6.52
C VAL A 87 -0.37 -1.14 -6.77
N THR A 88 0.83 -0.90 -7.31
CA THR A 88 1.36 0.46 -7.52
C THR A 88 0.66 1.22 -8.64
N SER A 89 0.17 0.51 -9.67
CA SER A 89 -0.58 1.09 -10.78
C SER A 89 -2.03 1.43 -10.45
N ILE A 90 -2.71 0.61 -9.63
CA ILE A 90 -4.12 0.82 -9.30
C ILE A 90 -4.28 1.69 -8.05
N LEU A 91 -3.47 1.44 -7.01
CA LEU A 91 -3.60 2.19 -5.76
C LEU A 91 -2.88 3.54 -5.87
N PRO A 92 -3.59 4.66 -5.61
CA PRO A 92 -3.03 5.99 -5.74
C PRO A 92 -1.85 6.18 -4.79
N ALA A 93 -0.77 6.78 -5.30
CA ALA A 93 0.35 7.19 -4.48
C ALA A 93 -0.09 8.34 -3.55
N GLY A 94 0.30 8.28 -2.28
CA GLY A 94 0.25 9.46 -1.43
C GLY A 94 1.27 10.49 -1.92
N PRO A 95 1.04 11.80 -1.69
CA PRO A 95 1.95 12.87 -2.10
C PRO A 95 3.40 12.70 -1.57
N GLU A 96 3.58 11.96 -0.47
CA GLU A 96 4.89 11.67 0.12
C GLU A 96 5.70 10.60 -0.65
N ALA A 97 5.04 9.74 -1.46
CA ALA A 97 5.70 8.69 -2.22
C ALA A 97 6.33 9.22 -3.53
N GLU A 98 5.83 10.32 -4.07
CA GLU A 98 6.41 10.98 -5.25
C GLU A 98 7.72 11.71 -4.91
N GLN A 99 7.87 12.23 -3.69
CA GLN A 99 9.09 12.93 -3.26
C GLN A 99 10.31 12.00 -3.16
N LYS A 100 10.14 10.75 -2.71
CA LYS A 100 11.25 9.79 -2.61
C LYS A 100 11.77 9.29 -3.96
N LYS A 101 10.95 9.35 -5.02
CA LYS A 101 11.38 8.94 -6.37
C LYS A 101 12.30 9.98 -7.00
N ASN A 102 12.11 11.26 -6.69
CA ASN A 102 12.87 12.36 -7.27
C ASN A 102 14.24 12.61 -6.60
N THR A 103 14.54 12.02 -5.44
CA THR A 103 15.82 12.25 -4.74
C THR A 103 16.90 11.20 -5.05
N ASN A 104 16.54 10.10 -5.70
CA ASN A 104 17.49 9.00 -5.97
C ASN A 104 18.08 9.04 -7.40
N ASP A 105 17.55 9.87 -8.30
CA ASP A 105 18.03 9.99 -9.70
C ASP A 105 19.09 11.08 -9.91
N ASP A 106 19.44 11.86 -8.87
CA ASP A 106 20.35 13.03 -8.97
C ASP A 106 21.69 12.85 -8.21
N MET A 107 22.25 11.63 -8.19
CA MET A 107 23.59 11.36 -7.63
C MET A 107 24.47 10.45 -8.52
N THR A 108 24.39 10.63 -9.84
CA THR A 108 25.45 10.17 -10.76
C THR A 108 25.90 11.34 -11.63
N MET A 109 26.70 12.24 -11.08
CA MET A 109 27.65 12.98 -11.90
C MET A 109 28.98 12.26 -11.83
N ASP A 110 29.29 11.59 -12.95
CA ASP A 110 30.61 11.20 -13.37
C ASP A 110 31.60 12.36 -13.18
N GLU A 111 32.69 12.13 -12.45
CA GLU A 111 33.98 12.71 -12.81
C GLU A 111 35.05 11.63 -12.61
N GLU A 112 35.22 10.81 -13.64
CA GLU A 112 36.51 10.20 -13.92
C GLU A 112 37.10 10.84 -15.18
N ASN A 113 38.38 11.23 -15.06
CA ASN A 113 39.41 11.37 -16.08
C ASN A 113 39.80 12.81 -16.53
N PRO A 114 41.02 13.03 -17.07
CA PRO A 114 42.33 13.10 -16.39
C PRO A 114 43.11 14.39 -16.74
N ALA A 115 44.21 14.66 -16.04
CA ALA A 115 45.35 15.44 -16.55
C ALA A 115 46.65 15.05 -15.82
#